data_AF-A0A1R3J0V8-F1
#
_entry.id   AF-A0A1R3J0V8-F1
#
_cell.length_a   1.000
_cell.length_b   1.000
_cell.length_c   1.000
_cell.angle_alpha   90.00
_cell.angle_beta   90.00
_cell.angle_gamma   90.00
#
_symmetry.space_group_name_H-M   'P 1'
#
loop_
_entity.id
_entity.type
_entity.pdbx_description
1 polymer ?
#
loop_
_entity_poly.entity_id
_entity_poly.type
_entity_poly.pdbx_seq_one_letter_code
_entity_poly.pdbx_strand_id
1 'polypeptide(L)'
;MASKRILKELKDLQKDPPTSCSAGPVAEDMFHWQATIMGPADSPYAGGVFLVTIHFPPDYPFKPPKVAFRTKVFHPNINSNGSICLDILKEQWSPALTISKVLLSICSLLTDPNPDDPLVPEIAHMYKTDRAKYEATARSWTQKGLLASIFSWLFCNLENMGLCFSKAQADLDDTDQHVEFVGGNVQPVLSREDWDQKLSEAKRDGKIVVANFSASWCGPCRMLAPFYCDLSEKYPSFMFLVIDVDELTEFSTTWEIKATPTFFFLKDGQQIDKLVGANKPELQKKINAIVDSQK
;
A
#
# COMPACT_ATOMS: atom_id res chain seq x y z
N MET A 1 -29.28 2.36 -9.94
CA MET A 1 -28.76 2.72 -11.29
C MET A 1 -27.25 2.45 -11.39
N ALA A 2 -26.47 2.81 -10.37
CA ALA A 2 -25.04 2.50 -10.26
C ALA A 2 -24.67 1.04 -10.60
N SER A 3 -25.28 0.05 -9.92
CA SER A 3 -24.95 -1.36 -10.14
C SER A 3 -25.15 -1.83 -11.59
N LYS A 4 -26.24 -1.37 -12.26
CA LYS A 4 -26.48 -1.67 -13.68
C LYS A 4 -25.41 -1.07 -14.58
N ARG A 5 -24.95 0.15 -14.26
CA ARG A 5 -23.89 0.84 -15.00
C ARG A 5 -22.54 0.14 -14.80
N ILE A 6 -22.18 -0.18 -13.58
CA ILE A 6 -20.93 -0.88 -13.22
C ILE A 6 -20.88 -2.26 -13.89
N LEU A 7 -21.96 -3.05 -13.81
CA LEU A 7 -22.05 -4.35 -14.48
C LEU A 7 -21.92 -4.25 -16.01
N LYS A 8 -22.48 -3.19 -16.61
CA LYS A 8 -22.30 -2.93 -18.04
C LYS A 8 -20.84 -2.64 -18.37
N GLU A 9 -20.20 -1.75 -17.62
CA GLU A 9 -18.79 -1.41 -17.83
C GLU A 9 -17.86 -2.60 -17.62
N LEU A 10 -18.16 -3.50 -16.66
CA LEU A 10 -17.41 -4.74 -16.48
C LEU A 10 -17.49 -5.64 -17.72
N LYS A 11 -18.69 -5.80 -18.28
CA LYS A 11 -18.89 -6.59 -19.51
C LYS A 11 -18.20 -5.96 -20.71
N ASP A 12 -18.27 -4.63 -20.81
CA ASP A 12 -17.61 -3.88 -21.89
C ASP A 12 -16.08 -4.04 -21.78
N LEU A 13 -15.51 -3.94 -20.57
CA LEU A 13 -14.08 -4.18 -20.30
C LEU A 13 -13.64 -5.63 -20.59
N GLN A 14 -14.45 -6.63 -20.24
CA GLN A 14 -14.16 -8.03 -20.54
C GLN A 14 -14.19 -8.32 -22.05
N LYS A 15 -15.06 -7.60 -22.78
CA LYS A 15 -15.21 -7.75 -24.23
C LYS A 15 -14.13 -7.02 -25.01
N ASP A 16 -13.78 -5.81 -24.57
CA ASP A 16 -12.85 -4.91 -25.25
C ASP A 16 -11.97 -4.19 -24.20
N PRO A 17 -10.94 -4.88 -23.67
CA PRO A 17 -10.08 -4.33 -22.64
C PRO A 17 -9.20 -3.21 -23.20
N PRO A 18 -9.01 -2.10 -22.46
CA PRO A 18 -8.09 -1.04 -22.85
C PRO A 18 -6.67 -1.59 -23.00
N THR A 19 -5.94 -1.12 -24.02
CA THR A 19 -4.56 -1.54 -24.26
C THR A 19 -3.72 -1.35 -23.00
N SER A 20 -2.91 -2.35 -22.66
CA SER A 20 -2.02 -2.33 -21.49
C SER A 20 -2.71 -2.22 -20.13
N CYS A 21 -4.03 -2.41 -20.07
CA CYS A 21 -4.81 -2.27 -18.84
C CYS A 21 -5.75 -3.46 -18.64
N SER A 22 -5.94 -3.86 -17.38
CA SER A 22 -7.01 -4.77 -16.96
C SER A 22 -7.71 -4.21 -15.73
N ALA A 23 -8.98 -4.53 -15.53
CA ALA A 23 -9.71 -4.13 -14.34
C ALA A 23 -10.89 -5.07 -14.05
N GLY A 24 -11.21 -5.25 -12.78
CA GLY A 24 -12.36 -6.04 -12.35
C GLY A 24 -12.66 -5.89 -10.86
N PRO A 25 -13.81 -6.39 -10.39
CA PRO A 25 -14.18 -6.36 -8.99
C PRO A 25 -13.20 -7.15 -8.13
N VAL A 26 -12.99 -6.67 -6.89
CA VAL A 26 -12.24 -7.39 -5.87
C VAL A 26 -13.22 -8.28 -5.11
N ALA A 27 -12.96 -9.59 -5.15
CA ALA A 27 -13.83 -10.60 -4.55
C ALA A 27 -15.30 -10.44 -5.00
N GLU A 28 -16.24 -10.33 -4.05
CA GLU A 28 -17.67 -10.21 -4.32
C GLU A 28 -18.17 -8.75 -4.37
N ASP A 29 -17.30 -7.77 -4.05
CA ASP A 29 -17.67 -6.36 -4.04
C ASP A 29 -17.61 -5.74 -5.44
N MET A 30 -18.79 -5.58 -6.05
CA MET A 30 -18.94 -4.94 -7.36
C MET A 30 -18.60 -3.44 -7.35
N PHE A 31 -18.56 -2.77 -6.20
CA PHE A 31 -18.27 -1.33 -6.05
C PHE A 31 -16.80 -1.05 -5.69
N HIS A 32 -15.97 -2.08 -5.55
CA HIS A 32 -14.53 -1.96 -5.38
C HIS A 32 -13.82 -2.78 -6.45
N TRP A 33 -13.14 -2.10 -7.36
CA TRP A 33 -12.35 -2.73 -8.40
C TRP A 33 -10.85 -2.55 -8.16
N GLN A 34 -10.10 -3.53 -8.66
CA GLN A 34 -8.67 -3.42 -8.86
C GLN A 34 -8.40 -3.37 -10.36
N ALA A 35 -7.49 -2.49 -10.75
CA ALA A 35 -6.96 -2.39 -12.09
C ALA A 35 -5.44 -2.61 -12.09
N THR A 36 -4.94 -3.19 -13.17
CA THR A 36 -3.52 -3.28 -13.46
C THR A 36 -3.22 -2.45 -14.69
N ILE A 37 -2.23 -1.57 -14.60
CA ILE A 37 -1.73 -0.76 -15.71
C ILE A 37 -0.30 -1.17 -15.99
N MET A 38 -0.02 -1.60 -17.22
CA MET A 38 1.34 -1.81 -17.70
C MET A 38 1.93 -0.46 -18.09
N GLY A 39 3.13 -0.16 -17.58
CA GLY A 39 3.78 1.12 -17.84
C GLY A 39 4.03 1.37 -19.34
N PRO A 40 3.70 2.56 -19.86
CA PRO A 40 3.88 2.89 -21.28
C PRO A 40 5.34 2.73 -21.74
N ALA A 41 5.54 2.15 -22.92
CA ALA A 41 6.87 1.76 -23.42
C ALA A 41 7.81 2.94 -23.72
N ASP A 42 7.23 4.09 -24.05
CA ASP A 42 7.88 5.37 -24.36
C ASP A 42 8.03 6.29 -23.14
N SER A 43 7.76 5.78 -21.94
CA SER A 43 7.84 6.51 -20.67
C SER A 43 8.95 5.94 -19.76
N PRO A 44 9.37 6.64 -18.69
CA PRO A 44 10.25 6.07 -17.68
C PRO A 44 9.58 4.92 -16.88
N TYR A 45 8.28 4.70 -17.08
CA TYR A 45 7.50 3.64 -16.44
C TYR A 45 7.50 2.33 -17.23
N ALA A 46 8.13 2.28 -18.41
CA ALA A 46 8.20 1.10 -19.27
C ALA A 46 8.65 -0.16 -18.51
N GLY A 47 7.91 -1.25 -18.71
CA GLY A 47 8.14 -2.53 -18.04
C GLY A 47 7.63 -2.60 -16.59
N GLY A 48 7.11 -1.50 -16.05
CA GLY A 48 6.43 -1.47 -14.75
C GLY A 48 5.04 -2.10 -14.79
N VAL A 49 4.60 -2.60 -13.63
CA VAL A 49 3.23 -3.07 -13.38
C VAL A 49 2.68 -2.26 -12.22
N PHE A 50 1.59 -1.52 -12.46
CA PHE A 50 1.01 -0.61 -11.48
C PHE A 50 -0.40 -1.06 -11.09
N LEU A 51 -0.59 -1.33 -9.80
CA LEU A 51 -1.88 -1.66 -9.23
C LEU A 51 -2.61 -0.37 -8.87
N VAL A 52 -3.88 -0.30 -9.28
CA VAL A 52 -4.77 0.84 -9.07
C VAL A 52 -6.06 0.33 -8.42
N THR A 53 -6.52 1.01 -7.37
CA THR A 53 -7.83 0.75 -6.75
C THR A 53 -8.86 1.76 -7.25
N ILE A 54 -10.08 1.29 -7.46
CA ILE A 54 -11.22 2.07 -7.96
C ILE A 54 -12.40 1.79 -7.04
N HIS A 55 -12.92 2.81 -6.37
CA HIS A 55 -14.11 2.72 -5.53
C HIS A 55 -15.24 3.54 -6.13
N PHE A 56 -16.34 2.89 -6.45
CA PHE A 56 -17.52 3.55 -7.01
C PHE A 56 -18.40 4.11 -5.89
N PRO A 57 -18.82 5.39 -5.95
CA PRO A 57 -19.76 5.91 -4.99
C PRO A 57 -21.19 5.39 -5.26
N PRO A 58 -22.11 5.42 -4.28
CA PRO A 58 -23.49 4.96 -4.45
C PRO A 58 -24.26 5.68 -5.58
N ASP A 59 -23.89 6.92 -5.89
CA ASP A 59 -24.47 7.76 -6.92
C ASP A 59 -23.71 7.72 -8.26
N TYR A 60 -22.80 6.77 -8.45
CA TYR A 60 -22.18 6.52 -9.75
C TYR A 60 -23.25 6.25 -10.84
N PRO A 61 -23.13 6.81 -12.06
CA PRO A 61 -22.01 7.60 -12.60
C PRO A 61 -22.17 9.12 -12.48
N PHE A 62 -23.07 9.63 -11.63
CA PHE A 62 -23.26 11.07 -11.45
C PHE A 62 -22.14 11.72 -10.63
N LYS A 63 -21.46 10.94 -9.79
CA LYS A 63 -20.17 11.30 -9.19
C LYS A 63 -19.05 10.40 -9.71
N PRO A 64 -17.81 10.91 -9.78
CA PRO A 64 -16.65 10.13 -10.19
C PRO A 64 -16.33 9.01 -9.20
N PRO A 65 -15.71 7.92 -9.66
CA PRO A 65 -15.11 6.93 -8.77
C PRO A 65 -13.88 7.54 -8.08
N LYS A 66 -13.57 7.06 -6.88
CA LYS A 66 -12.29 7.35 -6.23
C LYS A 66 -11.25 6.40 -6.79
N VAL A 67 -10.18 6.95 -7.38
CA VAL A 67 -9.10 6.17 -8.01
C VAL A 67 -7.77 6.52 -7.37
N ALA A 68 -7.00 5.50 -7.00
CA ALA A 68 -5.67 5.69 -6.40
C ALA A 68 -4.72 4.55 -6.79
N PHE A 69 -3.44 4.88 -6.95
CA PHE A 69 -2.39 3.88 -7.09
C PHE A 69 -2.14 3.18 -5.75
N ARG A 70 -2.09 1.84 -5.77
CA ARG A 70 -1.53 1.05 -4.67
C ARG A 70 0.00 0.93 -4.82
N THR A 71 0.48 0.70 -6.04
CA THR A 71 1.92 0.72 -6.34
C THR A 71 2.44 2.15 -6.19
N LYS A 72 3.53 2.37 -5.43
CA LYS A 72 4.13 3.70 -5.32
C LYS A 72 4.71 4.14 -6.67
N VAL A 73 4.39 5.36 -7.10
CA VAL A 73 4.83 5.92 -8.39
C VAL A 73 5.53 7.26 -8.17
N PHE A 74 6.73 7.42 -8.73
CA PHE A 74 7.42 8.70 -8.74
C PHE A 74 6.92 9.54 -9.93
N HIS A 75 5.97 10.45 -9.69
CA HIS A 75 5.31 11.22 -10.75
C HIS A 75 4.80 12.59 -10.25
N PRO A 76 4.84 13.67 -11.05
CA PRO A 76 4.41 15.01 -10.62
C PRO A 76 2.95 15.09 -10.13
N ASN A 77 2.04 14.36 -10.79
CA ASN A 77 0.60 14.36 -10.50
C ASN A 77 0.14 13.17 -9.65
N ILE A 78 1.05 12.39 -9.05
CA ILE A 78 0.71 11.27 -8.16
C ILE A 78 1.47 11.45 -6.83
N ASN A 79 0.76 11.50 -5.70
CA ASN A 79 1.38 11.66 -4.39
C ASN A 79 1.77 10.31 -3.73
N SER A 80 2.41 10.37 -2.56
CA SER A 80 2.84 9.19 -1.79
C SER A 80 1.69 8.26 -1.34
N ASN A 81 0.47 8.78 -1.26
CA ASN A 81 -0.74 8.04 -0.93
C ASN A 81 -1.41 7.45 -2.18
N GLY A 82 -0.80 7.62 -3.35
CA GLY A 82 -1.32 7.15 -4.63
C GLY A 82 -2.46 7.98 -5.21
N SER A 83 -2.81 9.11 -4.59
CA SER A 83 -3.84 10.01 -5.14
C SER A 83 -3.36 10.60 -6.46
N ILE A 84 -4.28 10.73 -7.41
CA ILE A 84 -4.01 11.20 -8.77
C ILE A 84 -4.64 12.59 -8.95
N CYS A 85 -3.87 13.56 -9.43
CA CYS A 85 -4.46 14.77 -9.98
C CYS A 85 -4.78 14.55 -11.45
N LEU A 86 -6.06 14.32 -11.72
CA LEU A 86 -6.62 14.17 -13.05
C LEU A 86 -7.98 14.85 -13.05
N ASP A 87 -8.16 15.83 -13.93
CA ASP A 87 -9.35 16.69 -14.03
C ASP A 87 -10.64 15.89 -14.27
N ILE A 88 -10.57 14.81 -15.04
CA ILE A 88 -11.73 13.95 -15.31
C ILE A 88 -12.21 13.23 -14.05
N LEU A 89 -11.40 13.12 -12.99
CA LEU A 89 -11.81 12.57 -11.69
C LEU A 89 -12.37 13.64 -10.73
N LYS A 90 -12.46 14.88 -11.20
CA LYS A 90 -12.89 16.05 -10.43
C LYS A 90 -13.90 16.87 -11.26
N GLU A 91 -13.53 18.08 -11.67
CA GLU A 91 -14.41 19.05 -12.32
C GLU A 91 -14.80 18.68 -13.76
N GLN A 92 -14.00 17.88 -14.46
CA GLN A 92 -14.32 17.40 -15.82
C GLN A 92 -15.01 16.04 -15.83
N TRP A 93 -15.42 15.52 -14.68
CA TRP A 93 -16.18 14.26 -14.63
C TRP A 93 -17.52 14.43 -15.34
N SER A 94 -17.82 13.47 -16.23
CA SER A 94 -19.11 13.35 -16.89
C SER A 94 -19.64 11.93 -16.75
N PRO A 95 -20.95 11.72 -16.53
CA PRO A 95 -21.57 10.38 -16.55
C PRO A 95 -21.34 9.59 -17.85
N ALA A 96 -20.88 10.24 -18.93
CA ALA A 96 -20.50 9.62 -20.19
C ALA A 96 -19.07 9.02 -20.20
N LEU A 97 -18.25 9.33 -19.19
CA LEU A 97 -16.95 8.70 -18.99
C LEU A 97 -17.11 7.28 -18.44
N THR A 98 -16.18 6.41 -18.77
CA THR A 98 -16.14 5.00 -18.35
C THR A 98 -14.80 4.69 -17.69
N ILE A 99 -14.73 3.60 -16.94
CA ILE A 99 -13.47 3.12 -16.35
C ILE A 99 -12.41 2.88 -17.41
N SER A 100 -12.77 2.36 -18.58
CA SER A 100 -11.82 2.21 -19.69
C SER A 100 -11.19 3.55 -20.09
N LYS A 101 -11.99 4.61 -20.22
CA LYS A 101 -11.49 5.96 -20.50
C LYS A 101 -10.63 6.52 -19.35
N VAL A 102 -11.02 6.27 -18.10
CA VAL A 102 -10.23 6.68 -16.93
C VAL A 102 -8.85 6.02 -16.94
N LEU A 103 -8.78 4.70 -17.19
CA LEU A 103 -7.51 3.97 -17.25
C LEU A 103 -6.63 4.47 -18.41
N LEU A 104 -7.22 4.73 -19.58
CA LEU A 104 -6.49 5.32 -20.72
C LEU A 104 -5.95 6.71 -20.40
N SER A 105 -6.74 7.55 -19.72
CA SER A 105 -6.28 8.87 -19.26
C SER A 105 -5.14 8.76 -18.24
N ILE A 106 -5.15 7.75 -17.36
CA ILE A 106 -4.02 7.50 -16.44
C ILE A 106 -2.77 7.05 -17.21
N CYS A 107 -2.89 6.19 -18.23
CA CYS A 107 -1.77 5.83 -19.11
C CYS A 107 -1.19 7.05 -19.84
N SER A 108 -2.07 7.92 -20.34
CA SER A 108 -1.66 9.18 -20.97
C SER A 108 -0.93 10.08 -19.97
N LEU A 109 -1.41 10.17 -18.73
CA LEU A 109 -0.78 10.95 -17.68
C LEU A 109 0.63 10.43 -17.33
N LEU A 110 0.82 9.11 -17.29
CA LEU A 110 2.15 8.51 -17.09
C LEU A 110 3.12 8.80 -18.25
N THR A 111 2.60 9.00 -19.46
CA THR A 111 3.42 9.33 -20.63
C THR A 111 3.75 10.82 -20.65
N ASP A 112 2.74 11.65 -20.42
CA ASP A 112 2.80 13.10 -20.47
C ASP A 112 2.31 13.72 -19.14
N PRO A 113 3.20 13.88 -18.14
CA PRO A 113 2.86 14.55 -16.89
C PRO A 113 2.39 15.99 -17.11
N ASN A 114 1.49 16.48 -16.25
CA ASN A 114 1.07 17.88 -16.22
C ASN A 114 1.81 18.66 -15.12
N PRO A 115 2.95 19.32 -15.40
CA PRO A 115 3.72 20.00 -14.38
C PRO A 115 3.15 21.37 -13.96
N ASP A 116 2.06 21.83 -14.56
CA ASP A 116 1.40 23.09 -14.21
C ASP A 116 0.30 22.91 -13.14
N ASP A 117 -0.18 21.67 -12.96
CA ASP A 117 -1.07 21.28 -11.86
C ASP A 117 -0.55 20.03 -11.09
N PRO A 118 0.65 20.12 -10.45
CA PRO A 118 1.26 18.98 -9.79
C PRO A 118 0.70 18.75 -8.37
N LEU A 119 0.63 17.48 -7.96
CA LEU A 119 0.46 17.13 -6.53
C LEU A 119 1.78 17.18 -5.77
N VAL A 120 2.89 17.00 -6.46
CA VAL A 120 4.24 16.99 -5.88
C VAL A 120 5.10 18.04 -6.61
N PRO A 121 5.11 19.29 -6.14
CA PRO A 121 5.81 20.40 -6.78
C PRO A 121 7.29 20.16 -7.01
N GLU A 122 7.95 19.41 -6.11
CA GLU A 122 9.37 19.08 -6.20
C GLU A 122 9.67 18.17 -7.40
N ILE A 123 8.82 17.17 -7.64
CA ILE A 123 8.94 16.28 -8.80
C ILE A 123 8.62 17.04 -10.08
N ALA A 124 7.60 17.91 -10.05
CA ALA A 124 7.25 18.77 -11.19
C ALA A 124 8.38 19.75 -11.56
N HIS A 125 9.03 20.34 -10.54
CA HIS A 125 10.18 21.19 -10.73
C HIS A 125 11.33 20.41 -11.37
N MET A 126 11.67 19.22 -10.85
CA MET A 126 12.67 18.34 -11.45
C MET A 126 12.33 17.97 -12.90
N TYR A 127 11.06 17.64 -13.19
CA TYR A 127 10.58 17.34 -14.54
C TYR A 127 10.77 18.52 -15.52
N LYS A 128 10.63 19.75 -15.03
CA LYS A 128 10.81 20.99 -15.79
C LYS A 128 12.28 21.40 -15.96
N THR A 129 13.12 21.21 -14.94
CA THR A 129 14.50 21.73 -14.92
C THR A 129 15.58 20.70 -15.24
N ASP A 130 15.34 19.42 -14.98
CA ASP A 130 16.28 18.32 -15.20
C ASP A 130 15.53 17.03 -15.59
N ARG A 131 15.14 16.98 -16.87
CA ARG A 131 14.37 15.85 -17.43
C ARG A 131 15.12 14.52 -17.28
N ALA A 132 16.43 14.52 -17.50
CA ALA A 132 17.25 13.32 -17.44
C ALA A 132 17.27 12.72 -16.02
N LYS A 133 17.43 13.56 -14.99
CA LYS A 133 17.37 13.11 -13.59
C LYS A 133 15.98 12.63 -13.19
N TYR A 134 14.92 13.32 -13.64
CA TYR A 134 13.55 12.87 -13.42
C TYR A 134 13.35 11.46 -14.00
N GLU A 135 13.69 11.25 -15.27
CA GLU A 135 13.50 9.95 -15.94
C GLU A 135 14.32 8.85 -15.29
N ALA A 136 15.59 9.11 -14.95
CA ALA A 136 16.44 8.14 -14.26
C ALA A 136 15.85 7.74 -12.89
N THR A 137 15.33 8.72 -12.14
CA THR A 137 14.69 8.48 -10.83
C THR A 137 13.39 7.68 -11.01
N ALA A 138 12.51 8.09 -11.92
CA ALA A 138 11.25 7.40 -12.21
C ALA A 138 11.48 5.95 -12.68
N ARG A 139 12.50 5.69 -13.51
CA ARG A 139 12.91 4.32 -13.90
C ARG A 139 13.36 3.50 -12.69
N SER A 140 14.19 4.08 -11.82
CA SER A 140 14.67 3.39 -10.62
C SER A 140 13.50 3.01 -9.68
N TRP A 141 12.55 3.92 -9.49
CA TRP A 141 11.33 3.65 -8.71
C TRP A 141 10.47 2.57 -9.36
N THR A 142 10.30 2.62 -10.69
CA THR A 142 9.54 1.63 -11.44
C THR A 142 10.13 0.22 -11.29
N GLN A 143 11.46 0.09 -11.39
CA GLN A 143 12.14 -1.20 -11.21
C GLN A 143 11.98 -1.75 -9.79
N LYS A 144 12.06 -0.89 -8.77
CA LYS A 144 11.83 -1.29 -7.36
C LYS A 144 10.39 -1.72 -7.13
N GLY A 145 9.42 -0.97 -7.65
CA GLY A 145 7.99 -1.25 -7.54
C GLY A 145 7.55 -2.50 -8.31
N LEU A 146 8.23 -2.83 -9.42
CA LEU A 146 7.96 -4.00 -10.24
C LEU A 146 8.15 -5.31 -9.44
N LEU A 147 9.24 -5.42 -8.66
CA LEU A 147 9.47 -6.61 -7.84
C LEU A 147 8.32 -6.82 -6.84
N ALA A 148 7.95 -5.77 -6.10
CA ALA A 148 6.83 -5.83 -5.15
C ALA A 148 5.49 -6.15 -5.83
N SER A 149 5.23 -5.58 -7.01
CA SER A 149 3.97 -5.76 -7.73
C SER A 149 3.87 -7.13 -8.40
N ILE A 150 4.97 -7.70 -8.90
CA ILE A 150 5.00 -9.07 -9.47
C ILE A 150 4.73 -10.10 -8.36
N PHE A 151 5.30 -9.95 -7.17
CA PHE A 151 5.00 -10.85 -6.06
C PHE A 151 3.51 -10.80 -5.67
N SER A 152 2.93 -9.61 -5.58
CA SER A 152 1.50 -9.43 -5.30
C SER A 152 0.60 -9.96 -6.44
N TRP A 153 0.98 -9.72 -7.69
CA TRP A 153 0.24 -10.16 -8.88
C TRP A 153 0.31 -11.67 -9.09
N LEU A 154 1.47 -12.31 -8.85
CA LEU A 154 1.62 -13.77 -8.88
C LEU A 154 0.77 -14.43 -7.79
N PHE A 155 0.80 -13.91 -6.56
CA PHE A 155 -0.06 -14.41 -5.47
C PHE A 155 -1.55 -14.31 -5.84
N CYS A 156 -1.99 -13.16 -6.37
CA CYS A 156 -3.40 -12.93 -6.71
C CYS A 156 -3.87 -13.72 -7.96
N ASN A 157 -2.99 -14.02 -8.92
CA ASN A 157 -3.34 -14.84 -10.09
C ASN A 157 -3.25 -16.36 -9.83
N LEU A 158 -2.44 -16.79 -8.87
CA LEU A 158 -2.42 -18.19 -8.41
C LEU A 158 -3.75 -18.60 -7.74
N GLU A 159 -4.44 -17.66 -7.09
CA GLU A 159 -5.78 -17.86 -6.54
C GLU A 159 -6.87 -17.97 -7.62
N ASN A 160 -6.71 -17.30 -8.78
CA ASN A 160 -7.65 -17.34 -9.90
C ASN A 160 -7.48 -18.55 -10.84
N MET A 161 -6.43 -19.38 -10.68
CA MET A 161 -6.17 -20.57 -11.50
C MET A 161 -6.63 -21.91 -10.87
N GLY A 162 -7.63 -21.88 -9.98
CA GLY A 162 -8.47 -23.06 -9.73
C GLY A 162 -7.81 -24.26 -9.03
N LEU A 163 -6.82 -24.03 -8.16
CA LEU A 163 -6.40 -25.04 -7.19
C LEU A 163 -7.19 -24.84 -5.89
N CYS A 164 -8.26 -25.63 -5.75
CA CYS A 164 -9.13 -25.68 -4.58
C CYS A 164 -8.34 -25.77 -3.26
N PHE A 165 -8.46 -24.76 -2.42
CA PHE A 165 -8.52 -24.94 -0.97
C PHE A 165 -9.73 -24.19 -0.41
N SER A 166 -10.53 -24.91 0.37
CA SER A 166 -11.85 -24.51 0.84
C SER A 166 -11.81 -23.40 1.90
N LYS A 167 -12.63 -22.36 1.67
CA LYS A 167 -13.39 -21.49 2.58
C LYS A 167 -12.93 -21.31 4.05
N ALA A 168 -12.89 -20.03 4.46
CA ALA A 168 -13.82 -19.53 5.48
C ALA A 168 -14.15 -18.05 5.20
N GLN A 169 -15.44 -17.75 5.07
CA GLN A 169 -16.01 -16.41 4.92
C GLN A 169 -16.51 -16.00 6.30
N ALA A 170 -16.18 -14.79 6.74
CA ALA A 170 -16.82 -14.16 7.89
C ALA A 170 -17.08 -12.70 7.54
N ASP A 171 -18.36 -12.35 7.68
CA ASP A 171 -18.95 -11.03 7.53
C ASP A 171 -18.18 -9.94 8.31
N LEU A 172 -18.25 -8.68 7.87
CA LEU A 172 -18.54 -7.55 8.74
C LEU A 172 -18.77 -6.24 7.96
N ASP A 173 -19.74 -5.51 8.49
CA ASP A 173 -20.32 -4.24 8.09
C ASP A 173 -19.51 -3.04 8.63
N ASP A 174 -19.66 -1.92 7.94
CA ASP A 174 -19.41 -0.50 8.27
C ASP A 174 -18.03 0.04 8.74
N THR A 175 -17.56 1.05 8.00
CA THR A 175 -16.56 2.11 8.33
C THR A 175 -15.21 1.71 8.95
N ASP A 176 -14.11 1.76 8.18
CA ASP A 176 -12.89 2.47 8.64
C ASP A 176 -11.88 2.72 7.51
N GLN A 177 -11.12 3.80 7.67
CA GLN A 177 -10.00 4.18 6.82
C GLN A 177 -8.88 3.14 6.93
N HIS A 178 -8.61 2.38 5.86
CA HIS A 178 -7.48 1.46 5.79
C HIS A 178 -6.17 2.28 5.84
N VAL A 179 -5.47 2.24 6.98
CA VAL A 179 -4.12 2.80 7.13
C VAL A 179 -3.11 1.69 6.85
N GLU A 180 -2.21 1.94 5.90
CA GLU A 180 -1.07 1.06 5.63
C GLU A 180 -0.09 1.14 6.83
N PHE A 181 0.03 0.08 7.61
CA PHE A 181 1.04 -0.03 8.68
C PHE A 181 2.45 -0.33 8.19
N VAL A 182 2.64 -0.42 6.86
CA VAL A 182 3.88 -0.79 6.21
C VAL A 182 4.43 0.45 5.49
N GLY A 183 5.47 1.06 6.07
CA GLY A 183 6.17 2.23 5.54
C GLY A 183 7.60 2.31 6.11
N GLY A 184 8.48 3.05 5.45
CA GLY A 184 9.91 3.08 5.80
C GLY A 184 10.55 1.68 5.72
N ASN A 185 11.28 1.30 6.77
CA ASN A 185 11.90 -0.02 6.92
C ASN A 185 11.06 -0.99 7.80
N VAL A 186 9.79 -0.67 8.07
CA VAL A 186 8.90 -1.55 8.84
C VAL A 186 8.49 -2.76 7.99
N GLN A 187 8.62 -3.96 8.55
CA GLN A 187 8.28 -5.20 7.87
C GLN A 187 7.02 -5.83 8.49
N PRO A 188 6.00 -6.19 7.68
CA PRO A 188 4.84 -6.90 8.18
C PRO A 188 5.21 -8.35 8.52
N VAL A 189 4.60 -8.91 9.55
CA VAL A 189 4.67 -10.34 9.88
C VAL A 189 3.39 -11.00 9.40
N LEU A 190 3.53 -11.98 8.50
CA LEU A 190 2.40 -12.59 7.79
C LEU A 190 2.03 -13.99 8.31
N SER A 191 2.93 -14.64 9.05
CA SER A 191 2.69 -15.94 9.67
C SER A 191 3.62 -16.16 10.87
N ARG A 192 3.42 -17.26 11.60
CA ARG A 192 4.33 -17.69 12.67
C ARG A 192 5.72 -18.06 12.13
N GLU A 193 5.77 -18.70 10.98
CA GLU A 193 7.03 -19.08 10.32
C GLU A 193 7.81 -17.83 9.88
N ASP A 194 7.10 -16.82 9.35
CA ASP A 194 7.69 -15.53 8.97
C ASP A 194 8.23 -14.77 10.20
N TRP A 195 7.52 -14.82 11.32
CA TRP A 195 8.01 -14.34 12.61
C TRP A 195 9.32 -15.02 13.03
N ASP A 196 9.35 -16.35 13.01
CA ASP A 196 10.53 -17.14 13.41
C ASP A 196 11.73 -16.88 12.49
N GLN A 197 11.48 -16.72 11.19
CA GLN A 197 12.50 -16.33 10.23
C GLN A 197 13.07 -14.94 10.56
N LYS A 198 12.23 -13.93 10.78
CA LYS A 198 12.66 -12.57 11.13
C LYS A 198 13.45 -12.51 12.43
N LEU A 199 13.04 -13.26 13.45
CA LEU A 199 13.81 -13.37 14.69
C LEU A 199 15.19 -14.01 14.46
N SER A 200 15.25 -15.04 13.62
CA SER A 200 16.51 -15.71 13.27
C SER A 200 17.45 -14.78 12.49
N GLU A 201 16.90 -14.00 11.56
CA GLU A 201 17.64 -12.98 10.80
C GLU A 201 18.15 -11.86 11.71
N ALA A 202 17.30 -11.32 12.59
CA ALA A 202 17.70 -10.30 13.54
C ALA A 202 18.83 -10.78 14.46
N LYS A 203 18.73 -12.01 14.96
CA LYS A 203 19.78 -12.63 15.78
C LYS A 203 21.10 -12.79 15.03
N ARG A 204 21.06 -13.29 13.79
CA ARG A 204 22.24 -13.43 12.94
C ARG A 204 22.92 -12.08 12.69
N ASP A 205 22.12 -11.04 12.48
CA ASP A 205 22.60 -9.70 12.13
C ASP A 205 22.87 -8.84 13.38
N GLY A 206 22.70 -9.38 14.58
CA GLY A 206 22.88 -8.66 15.85
C GLY A 206 21.90 -7.51 16.08
N LYS A 207 20.75 -7.53 15.41
CA LYS A 207 19.73 -6.48 15.49
C LYS A 207 18.77 -6.71 16.65
N ILE A 208 18.34 -5.60 17.23
CA ILE A 208 17.24 -5.59 18.21
C ILE A 208 15.93 -5.46 17.44
N VAL A 209 14.96 -6.32 17.75
CA VAL A 209 13.64 -6.30 17.15
C VAL A 209 12.73 -5.39 17.96
N VAL A 210 12.02 -4.49 17.29
CA VAL A 210 10.90 -3.74 17.86
C VAL A 210 9.65 -4.29 17.17
N ALA A 211 8.83 -5.05 17.87
CA ALA A 211 7.63 -5.67 17.32
C ALA A 211 6.38 -4.91 17.76
N ASN A 212 5.62 -4.35 16.81
CA ASN A 212 4.38 -3.62 17.03
C ASN A 212 3.16 -4.52 16.73
N PHE A 213 2.47 -4.98 17.78
CA PHE A 213 1.16 -5.61 17.67
C PHE A 213 0.10 -4.52 17.51
N SER A 214 -0.52 -4.48 16.34
CA SER A 214 -1.35 -3.39 15.84
C SER A 214 -2.69 -3.92 15.29
N ALA A 215 -3.63 -3.03 15.04
CA ALA A 215 -4.93 -3.37 14.44
C ALA A 215 -5.41 -2.24 13.53
N SER A 216 -5.93 -2.57 12.35
CA SER A 216 -6.37 -1.61 11.32
C SER A 216 -7.46 -0.66 11.80
N TRP A 217 -8.40 -1.16 12.61
CA TRP A 217 -9.50 -0.42 13.23
C TRP A 217 -9.07 0.40 14.47
N CYS A 218 -7.83 0.27 14.94
CA CYS A 218 -7.36 0.99 16.13
C CYS A 218 -6.83 2.40 15.79
N GLY A 219 -7.62 3.43 16.10
CA GLY A 219 -7.24 4.84 15.90
C GLY A 219 -5.84 5.22 16.46
N PRO A 220 -5.50 4.86 17.71
CA PRO A 220 -4.15 5.05 18.25
C PRO A 220 -3.04 4.38 17.44
N CYS A 221 -3.26 3.19 16.86
CA CYS A 221 -2.31 2.54 15.97
C CYS A 221 -2.08 3.39 14.72
N ARG A 222 -3.18 3.84 14.09
CA ARG A 222 -3.13 4.68 12.87
C ARG A 222 -2.37 5.97 13.09
N MET A 223 -2.59 6.65 14.21
CA MET A 223 -1.89 7.91 14.56
C MET A 223 -0.39 7.72 14.85
N LEU A 224 0.00 6.52 15.29
CA LEU A 224 1.38 6.20 15.60
C LEU A 224 2.17 5.70 14.38
N ALA A 225 1.50 5.08 13.41
CA ALA A 225 2.14 4.43 12.26
C ALA A 225 3.19 5.29 11.54
N PRO A 226 2.96 6.59 11.20
CA PRO A 226 3.99 7.42 10.57
C PRO A 226 5.24 7.59 11.43
N PHE A 227 5.05 7.80 12.73
CA PHE A 227 6.17 7.94 13.67
C PHE A 227 6.97 6.65 13.80
N TYR A 228 6.29 5.50 13.81
CA TYR A 228 6.94 4.19 13.84
C TYR A 228 7.76 3.93 12.57
N CYS A 229 7.27 4.37 11.40
CA CYS A 229 8.02 4.35 10.14
C CYS A 229 9.27 5.24 10.23
N ASP A 230 9.15 6.48 10.72
CA ASP A 230 10.30 7.39 10.88
C ASP A 230 11.39 6.80 11.78
N LEU A 231 11.00 6.10 12.87
CA LEU A 231 11.95 5.39 13.74
C LEU A 231 12.67 4.28 12.99
N SER A 232 11.97 3.53 12.13
CA SER A 232 12.56 2.44 11.34
C SER A 232 13.63 2.92 10.36
N GLU A 233 13.49 4.14 9.84
CA GLU A 233 14.48 4.76 8.97
C GLU A 233 15.66 5.32 9.77
N LYS A 234 15.38 5.94 10.92
CA LYS A 234 16.38 6.55 11.79
C LYS A 234 17.30 5.54 12.48
N TYR A 235 16.81 4.35 12.78
CA TYR A 235 17.55 3.31 13.52
C TYR A 235 17.70 2.02 12.69
N PRO A 236 18.50 2.01 11.60
CA PRO A 236 18.66 0.85 10.72
C PRO A 236 19.35 -0.37 11.40
N SER A 237 19.98 -0.15 12.56
CA SER A 237 20.51 -1.20 13.43
C SER A 237 19.43 -1.99 14.20
N PHE A 238 18.18 -1.55 14.13
CA PHE A 238 17.02 -2.26 14.67
C PHE A 238 16.22 -2.87 13.51
N MET A 239 15.43 -3.89 13.83
CA MET A 239 14.44 -4.47 12.93
C MET A 239 13.04 -4.11 13.44
N PHE A 240 12.30 -3.33 12.65
CA PHE A 240 10.95 -2.89 13.02
C PHE A 240 9.93 -3.81 12.35
N LEU A 241 9.09 -4.45 13.16
CA LEU A 241 8.08 -5.41 12.71
C LEU A 241 6.69 -4.91 13.06
N VAL A 242 5.72 -5.16 12.19
CA VAL A 242 4.30 -4.96 12.51
C VAL A 242 3.54 -6.27 12.38
N ILE A 243 2.71 -6.55 13.37
CA ILE A 243 1.89 -7.75 13.50
C ILE A 243 0.45 -7.24 13.57
N ASP A 244 -0.38 -7.61 12.60
CA ASP A 244 -1.81 -7.37 12.71
C ASP A 244 -2.43 -8.44 13.63
N VAL A 245 -3.04 -7.99 14.72
CA VAL A 245 -3.59 -8.89 15.74
C VAL A 245 -4.82 -9.64 15.24
N ASP A 246 -5.53 -9.10 14.24
CA ASP A 246 -6.71 -9.74 13.68
C ASP A 246 -6.28 -10.84 12.70
N GLU A 247 -5.32 -10.54 11.82
CA GLU A 247 -4.76 -11.51 10.86
C GLU A 247 -4.01 -12.66 11.56
N LEU A 248 -3.32 -12.35 12.66
CA LEU A 248 -2.54 -13.32 13.44
C LEU A 248 -3.11 -13.52 14.84
N THR A 249 -4.43 -13.76 14.93
CA THR A 249 -5.17 -13.88 16.20
C THR A 249 -4.59 -14.94 17.16
N GLU A 250 -4.39 -16.18 16.69
CA GLU A 250 -3.87 -17.26 17.54
C GLU A 250 -2.46 -16.96 18.05
N PHE A 251 -1.60 -16.44 17.16
CA PHE A 251 -0.26 -16.04 17.51
C PHE A 251 -0.26 -14.87 18.52
N SER A 252 -1.06 -13.84 18.28
CA SER A 252 -1.19 -12.68 19.18
C SER A 252 -1.72 -13.08 20.56
N THR A 253 -2.59 -14.10 20.62
CA THR A 253 -3.06 -14.66 21.90
C THR A 253 -1.90 -15.25 22.71
N THR A 254 -0.94 -15.93 22.07
CA THR A 254 0.26 -16.45 22.77
C THR A 254 1.18 -15.36 23.33
N TRP A 255 1.06 -14.12 22.82
CA TRP A 255 1.78 -12.95 23.31
C TRP A 255 0.99 -12.13 24.35
N GLU A 256 -0.17 -12.62 24.77
CA GLU A 256 -1.06 -11.97 25.76
C GLU A 256 -1.36 -10.50 25.40
N ILE A 257 -1.66 -10.23 24.13
CA ILE A 257 -2.00 -8.88 23.67
C ILE A 257 -3.38 -8.48 24.22
N LYS A 258 -3.39 -7.52 25.15
CA LYS A 258 -4.62 -6.99 25.78
C LYS A 258 -5.07 -5.64 25.21
N ALA A 259 -4.19 -4.94 24.49
CA ALA A 259 -4.45 -3.65 23.88
C ALA A 259 -3.52 -3.41 22.70
N THR A 260 -3.99 -2.67 21.70
CA THR A 260 -3.17 -2.19 20.58
C THR A 260 -3.04 -0.66 20.61
N PRO A 261 -1.90 -0.09 20.19
CA PRO A 261 -0.68 -0.80 19.83
C PRO A 261 0.05 -1.33 21.08
N THR A 262 0.69 -2.49 20.98
CA THR A 262 1.64 -3.00 21.99
C THR A 262 2.98 -3.28 21.34
N PHE A 263 4.06 -2.76 21.93
CA PHE A 263 5.42 -2.92 21.46
C PHE A 263 6.17 -3.89 22.35
N PHE A 264 6.89 -4.82 21.73
CA PHE A 264 7.90 -5.65 22.38
C PHE A 264 9.27 -5.34 21.81
N PHE A 265 10.26 -5.28 22.70
CA PHE A 265 11.66 -5.13 22.33
C PHE A 265 12.33 -6.47 22.59
N LEU A 266 12.95 -7.04 21.56
CA LEU A 266 13.55 -8.37 21.63
C LEU A 266 15.03 -8.31 21.23
N LYS A 267 15.88 -9.01 21.98
CA LYS A 267 17.28 -9.26 21.66
C LYS A 267 17.54 -10.76 21.72
N ASP A 268 18.12 -11.33 20.67
CA ASP A 268 18.38 -12.77 20.55
C ASP A 268 17.15 -13.67 20.76
N GLY A 269 15.97 -13.15 20.39
CA GLY A 269 14.66 -13.81 20.57
C GLY A 269 14.06 -13.68 21.98
N GLN A 270 14.74 -13.01 22.91
CA GLN A 270 14.24 -12.79 24.27
C GLN A 270 13.68 -11.38 24.43
N GLN A 271 12.55 -11.26 25.13
CA GLN A 271 11.98 -9.97 25.47
C GLN A 271 12.84 -9.23 26.50
N ILE A 272 13.25 -8.01 26.15
CA ILE A 272 14.02 -7.11 27.01
C ILE A 272 13.20 -5.92 27.52
N ASP A 273 12.15 -5.52 26.81
CA ASP A 273 11.24 -4.45 27.23
C ASP A 273 9.86 -4.57 26.56
N LYS A 274 8.86 -3.87 27.09
CA LYS A 274 7.48 -3.79 26.57
C LYS A 274 6.92 -2.38 26.76
N LEU A 275 6.12 -1.92 25.80
CA LEU A 275 5.31 -0.71 25.91
C LEU A 275 3.89 -0.98 25.43
N VAL A 276 2.90 -0.62 26.24
CA VAL A 276 1.48 -0.74 25.86
C VAL A 276 0.91 0.65 25.60
N GLY A 277 0.21 0.81 24.49
CA GLY A 277 -0.45 2.05 24.08
C GLY A 277 0.41 2.96 23.19
N ALA A 278 -0.25 3.92 22.54
CA ALA A 278 0.35 4.83 21.58
C ALA A 278 1.07 6.02 22.26
N ASN A 279 2.16 5.75 22.99
CA ASN A 279 2.95 6.79 23.66
C ASN A 279 4.26 7.07 22.89
N LYS A 280 4.23 8.07 21.98
CA LYS A 280 5.40 8.44 21.14
C LYS A 280 6.64 8.82 21.96
N PRO A 281 6.58 9.70 22.98
CA PRO A 281 7.75 10.05 23.78
C PRO A 281 8.39 8.85 24.48
N GLU A 282 7.58 7.97 25.08
CA GLU A 282 8.09 6.82 25.81
C GLU A 282 8.70 5.77 24.86
N LEU A 283 8.07 5.54 23.69
CA LEU A 283 8.61 4.65 22.66
C LEU A 283 10.01 5.12 22.20
N GLN A 284 10.16 6.41 21.92
CA GLN A 284 11.43 7.00 21.53
C GLN A 284 12.48 6.93 22.63
N LYS A 285 12.07 7.18 23.87
CA LYS A 285 12.95 7.10 25.05
C LYS A 285 13.49 5.68 25.25
N LYS A 286 12.64 4.66 25.12
CA LYS A 286 13.04 3.25 25.21
C LYS A 286 14.05 2.87 24.13
N ILE A 287 13.81 3.26 22.87
CA ILE A 287 14.77 3.03 21.78
C ILE A 287 16.11 3.71 22.09
N ASN A 288 16.11 4.97 22.51
CA ASN A 288 17.34 5.69 22.85
C ASN A 288 18.11 5.04 24.00
N ALA A 289 17.42 4.61 25.05
CA ALA A 289 18.04 3.91 26.18
C ALA A 289 18.72 2.60 25.74
N ILE A 290 18.06 1.85 24.83
CA ILE A 290 18.64 0.65 24.24
C ILE A 290 19.88 1.00 23.40
N VAL A 291 19.81 2.02 22.55
CA VAL A 291 20.95 2.50 21.75
C VAL A 291 22.14 2.85 22.63
N ASP A 292 21.91 3.59 23.72
CA ASP A 292 22.97 4.00 24.63
C ASP A 292 23.56 2.83 25.41
N SER A 293 22.78 1.77 25.67
CA SER A 293 23.28 0.52 26.28
C SER A 293 24.15 -0.35 25.35
N GLN A 294 24.15 -0.09 24.05
CA GLN A 294 24.98 -0.81 23.06
C GLN A 294 26.31 -0.08 22.76
N LYS A 295 26.55 1.11 23.33
CA LYS A 295 27.82 1.85 23.24
C LYS A 295 28.77 1.43 24.35
#